data_AF-A0A259PGK2-F1
#
_entry.id   AF-A0A259PGK2-F1
#
_cell.length_a   1.000
_cell.length_b   1.000
_cell.length_c   1.000
_cell.angle_alpha   90.00
_cell.angle_beta   90.00
_cell.angle_gamma   90.00
#
_symmetry.space_group_name_H-M   'P 1'
#
loop_
_entity.id
_entity.type
_entity.pdbx_description
1 polymer ?
#
loop_
_entity_poly.entity_id
_entity_poly.type
_entity_poly.pdbx_seq_one_letter_code
_entity_poly.pdbx_strand_id
1 'polypeptide(L)'
;MVVLFLLFPRFAGPLWALPSSAGSATGLTDRMDAGSIASLARDDSVAFRVKFHGPRPPERELYWRGPVLTLFNGQQWSPLPVTPLELRPGYDPPRKLRTQGPGVRYTITMQPSQQPFVFALDAAEGAPTLRGQPQTEVYQLSDLQLRANHPITQLTRYDLTSYPQFSYGPRTLSRHFEADLELPPGDDPRTVALGERLARKAQAEGGGPLQVAQAALQMFRREPFRYTLDPGPYPGRNQVDDFLFDRRVGFCEHYAQAFVVLMRAAGIPARVVTGYQGGRENPIDHTWVVRQSDAHAWAEYWVAGRGWLRADPTAMVDPARVDRSGQTLAAREPLLGVAAFGPRDTALLLRLRNLGDALNNSWNQWILDYGQARQNALLRKLGMNQPDWRQLSALTLAALSLAVSVMGLLLVWERRRTDPWSDAYARLRKRLGEYGIAGTPADAPLTLAARVRRSALPPGAVASACALLQDL
;
A
#
# COMPACT_ATOMS: atom_id res chain seq x y z
N MET A 1 -12.88 0.42 -25.16
CA MET A 1 -11.87 0.52 -24.08
C MET A 1 -10.63 -0.33 -24.35
N VAL A 2 -10.73 -1.65 -24.54
CA VAL A 2 -9.57 -2.53 -24.82
C VAL A 2 -8.79 -2.14 -26.08
N VAL A 3 -9.48 -1.86 -27.19
CA VAL A 3 -8.86 -1.44 -28.47
C VAL A 3 -8.08 -0.11 -28.33
N LEU A 4 -8.67 0.87 -27.65
CA LEU A 4 -8.02 2.14 -27.31
C LEU A 4 -6.78 1.91 -26.45
N PHE A 5 -6.88 1.06 -25.42
CA PHE A 5 -5.74 0.77 -24.53
C PHE A 5 -4.55 0.12 -25.27
N LEU A 6 -4.83 -0.75 -26.25
CA LEU A 6 -3.81 -1.48 -27.02
C LEU A 6 -3.13 -0.62 -28.10
N LEU A 7 -3.89 0.24 -28.79
CA LEU A 7 -3.43 0.94 -30.01
C LEU A 7 -3.06 2.42 -29.79
N PHE A 8 -3.51 3.06 -28.70
CA PHE A 8 -3.26 4.48 -28.48
C PHE A 8 -1.74 4.78 -28.40
N PRO A 9 -1.25 5.79 -29.15
CA PRO A 9 0.16 6.16 -29.14
C PRO A 9 0.56 6.67 -27.76
N ARG A 10 1.57 6.03 -27.16
CA ARG A 10 2.08 6.40 -25.84
C ARG A 10 3.30 7.29 -26.01
N PHE A 11 3.24 8.47 -25.40
CA PHE A 11 4.37 9.38 -25.34
C PHE A 11 5.24 9.04 -24.12
N ALA A 12 6.57 9.10 -24.27
CA ALA A 12 7.50 8.97 -23.16
C ALA A 12 7.49 10.26 -22.32
N GLY A 13 6.41 10.48 -21.57
CA GLY A 13 6.24 11.63 -20.70
C GLY A 13 4.77 11.84 -20.31
N PRO A 14 4.48 12.35 -19.08
CA PRO A 14 3.12 12.67 -18.68
C PRO A 14 2.66 13.89 -19.50
N LEU A 15 1.82 13.67 -20.51
CA LEU A 15 1.23 14.78 -21.27
C LEU A 15 0.28 15.60 -20.40
N TRP A 16 -0.40 14.96 -19.44
CA TRP A 16 -1.25 15.60 -18.44
C TRP A 16 -0.88 15.06 -17.05
N ALA A 17 -0.20 15.88 -16.24
CA ALA A 17 -0.20 15.68 -14.79
C ALA A 17 -1.56 16.17 -14.29
N LEU A 18 -2.45 15.26 -13.90
CA LEU A 18 -3.58 15.66 -13.06
C LEU A 18 -3.00 16.33 -11.81
N PRO A 19 -3.53 17.47 -11.34
CA PRO A 19 -3.10 18.03 -10.07
C PRO A 19 -3.28 16.91 -9.04
N SER A 20 -2.16 16.51 -8.43
CA SER A 20 -2.14 15.53 -7.36
C SER A 20 -3.07 16.06 -6.29
N SER A 21 -4.28 15.49 -6.23
CA SER A 21 -5.19 15.78 -5.15
C SER A 21 -4.43 15.40 -3.89
N ALA A 22 -4.19 16.37 -3.02
CA ALA A 22 -3.70 16.16 -1.68
C ALA A 22 -4.79 15.40 -0.89
N GLY A 23 -5.05 14.16 -1.29
CA GLY A 23 -5.77 13.19 -0.49
C GLY A 23 -4.89 12.86 0.70
N SER A 24 -5.47 12.96 1.89
CA SER A 24 -4.86 12.59 3.17
C SER A 24 -3.87 11.44 2.99
N ALA A 25 -2.57 11.72 3.17
CA ALA A 25 -1.52 10.73 2.99
C ALA A 25 -1.71 9.63 4.04
N THR A 26 -2.27 8.49 3.63
CA THR A 26 -2.34 7.30 4.47
C THR A 26 -0.99 6.60 4.41
N GLY A 27 -0.18 6.77 5.45
CA GLY A 27 1.10 6.08 5.57
C GLY A 27 2.06 6.68 6.58
N LEU A 28 3.20 6.01 6.74
CA LEU A 28 4.28 6.41 7.63
C LEU A 28 4.83 7.79 7.26
N THR A 29 4.88 8.70 8.23
CA THR A 29 5.43 10.06 8.09
C THR A 29 6.88 10.15 8.57
N ASP A 30 7.48 11.33 8.43
CA ASP A 30 8.80 11.64 8.97
C ASP A 30 8.77 12.05 10.45
N ARG A 31 7.62 11.94 11.11
CA ARG A 31 7.44 12.31 12.51
C ARG A 31 6.73 11.21 13.25
N MET A 32 7.04 11.07 14.54
CA MET A 32 6.37 10.12 15.39
C MET A 32 5.95 10.82 16.68
N ASP A 33 4.64 10.83 16.91
CA ASP A 33 4.00 11.27 18.14
C ASP A 33 3.38 10.05 18.84
N ALA A 34 3.04 10.16 20.12
CA ALA A 34 2.25 9.14 20.78
C ALA A 34 0.90 8.95 20.06
N GLY A 35 0.64 7.74 19.56
CA GLY A 35 -0.55 7.34 18.82
C GLY A 35 -0.40 7.35 17.29
N SER A 36 0.67 7.91 16.71
CA SER A 36 0.76 8.06 15.26
C SER A 36 0.88 6.73 14.53
N ILE A 37 1.70 5.79 15.03
CA ILE A 37 1.85 4.45 14.46
C ILE A 37 0.65 3.57 14.82
N ALA A 38 0.04 3.77 16.00
CA ALA A 38 -1.17 3.05 16.39
C ALA A 38 -2.35 3.32 15.44
N SER A 39 -2.44 4.51 14.84
CA SER A 39 -3.44 4.82 13.82
C SER A 39 -3.23 4.01 12.53
N LEU A 40 -1.98 3.86 12.08
CA LEU A 40 -1.60 3.06 10.91
C LEU A 40 -1.84 1.56 11.13
N ALA A 41 -1.72 1.10 12.38
CA ALA A 41 -2.00 -0.28 12.75
C ALA A 41 -3.44 -0.73 12.43
N ARG A 42 -4.38 0.22 12.25
CA ARG A 42 -5.79 -0.02 11.90
C ARG A 42 -6.06 0.11 10.38
N ASP A 43 -5.08 0.55 9.60
CA ASP A 43 -5.17 0.67 8.15
C ASP A 43 -4.69 -0.62 7.46
N ASP A 44 -5.58 -1.23 6.68
CA ASP A 44 -5.33 -2.49 6.01
C ASP A 44 -4.88 -2.35 4.54
N SER A 45 -4.67 -1.10 4.09
CA SER A 45 -4.15 -0.79 2.77
C SER A 45 -2.72 -1.30 2.61
N VAL A 46 -2.35 -1.60 1.36
CA VAL A 46 -1.01 -2.12 1.04
C VAL A 46 -0.02 -0.97 1.00
N ALA A 47 1.05 -1.05 1.80
CA ALA A 47 2.16 -0.11 1.70
C ALA A 47 3.06 -0.50 0.51
N PHE A 48 3.47 -1.77 0.44
CA PHE A 48 4.24 -2.29 -0.67
C PHE A 48 4.16 -3.83 -0.77
N ARG A 49 4.57 -4.35 -1.92
CA ARG A 49 4.72 -5.79 -2.17
C ARG A 49 6.17 -6.14 -2.43
N VAL A 50 6.58 -7.32 -1.99
CA VAL A 50 7.94 -7.83 -2.12
C VAL A 50 7.93 -9.17 -2.85
N LYS A 51 8.83 -9.31 -3.82
CA LYS A 51 9.13 -10.58 -4.48
C LYS A 51 10.58 -10.93 -4.23
N PHE A 52 10.82 -12.00 -3.48
CA PHE A 52 12.18 -12.50 -3.21
C PHE A 52 12.70 -13.32 -4.40
N HIS A 53 13.99 -13.14 -4.72
CA HIS A 53 14.71 -13.85 -5.78
C HIS A 53 15.71 -14.82 -5.15
N GLY A 54 15.22 -15.77 -4.35
CA GLY A 54 16.03 -16.72 -3.60
C GLY A 54 15.42 -17.09 -2.25
N PRO A 55 16.21 -17.71 -1.35
CA PRO A 55 15.75 -18.04 -0.01
C PRO A 55 15.41 -16.74 0.76
N ARG A 56 14.23 -16.73 1.38
CA ARG A 56 13.75 -15.61 2.19
C ARG A 56 14.31 -15.71 3.62
N PRO A 57 14.70 -14.58 4.25
CA PRO A 57 14.99 -14.53 5.69
C PRO A 57 13.78 -14.90 6.54
N PRO A 58 13.95 -15.39 7.77
CA PRO A 58 12.84 -15.62 8.69
C PRO A 58 12.09 -14.31 9.01
N GLU A 59 10.81 -14.39 9.41
CA GLU A 59 9.97 -13.19 9.67
C GLU A 59 10.57 -12.22 10.69
N ARG A 60 11.21 -12.76 11.73
CA ARG A 60 11.96 -11.97 12.74
C ARG A 60 13.13 -11.16 12.18
N GLU A 61 13.53 -11.38 10.93
CA GLU A 61 14.58 -10.60 10.26
C GLU A 61 14.01 -9.60 9.25
N LEU A 62 12.70 -9.65 8.95
CA LEU A 62 12.01 -8.79 7.99
C LEU A 62 11.70 -7.40 8.57
N TYR A 63 12.75 -6.63 8.88
CA TYR A 63 12.63 -5.21 9.25
C TYR A 63 12.83 -4.35 8.00
N TRP A 64 11.75 -3.74 7.56
CA TRP A 64 11.71 -2.82 6.42
C TRP A 64 11.98 -1.40 6.91
N ARG A 65 13.25 -0.99 6.84
CA ARG A 65 13.72 0.32 7.30
C ARG A 65 13.05 1.44 6.52
N GLY A 66 12.51 2.41 7.24
CA GLY A 66 12.02 3.69 6.74
C GLY A 66 12.83 4.84 7.35
N PRO A 67 12.19 5.88 7.90
CA PRO A 67 12.88 6.99 8.51
C PRO A 67 13.50 6.70 9.87
N VAL A 68 14.63 7.37 10.11
CA VAL A 68 15.36 7.37 11.38
C VAL A 68 15.08 8.70 12.06
N LEU A 69 14.58 8.65 13.29
CA LEU A 69 14.15 9.80 14.06
C LEU A 69 15.10 9.99 15.25
N THR A 70 15.86 11.07 15.21
CA THR A 70 16.92 11.39 16.18
C THR A 70 16.56 12.60 17.04
N LEU A 71 15.87 13.60 16.51
CA LEU A 71 15.52 14.79 17.28
C LEU A 71 14.28 14.51 18.12
N PHE A 72 14.34 14.81 19.42
CA PHE A 72 13.25 14.64 20.36
C PHE A 72 13.02 15.93 21.14
N ASN A 73 11.78 16.42 21.13
CA ASN A 73 11.39 17.67 21.82
C ASN A 73 10.57 17.45 23.10
N GLY A 74 10.46 16.19 23.57
CA GLY A 74 9.66 15.80 24.74
C GLY A 74 8.34 15.12 24.38
N GLN A 75 7.85 15.34 23.16
CA GLN A 75 6.58 14.78 22.69
C GLN A 75 6.69 14.11 21.32
N GLN A 76 7.46 14.70 20.41
CA GLN A 76 7.58 14.29 19.01
C GLN A 76 9.02 13.93 18.67
N TRP A 77 9.16 12.87 17.88
CA TRP A 77 10.41 12.48 17.23
C TRP A 77 10.44 12.93 15.76
N SER A 78 11.59 13.42 15.30
CA SER A 78 11.81 13.84 13.91
C SER A 78 13.22 13.50 13.41
N PRO A 79 13.45 13.39 12.08
CA PRO A 79 14.75 13.10 11.52
C PRO A 79 15.70 14.31 11.65
N LEU A 80 17.00 14.02 11.54
CA LEU A 80 17.97 15.09 11.32
C LEU A 80 17.73 15.76 9.96
N PRO A 81 17.95 17.07 9.84
CA PRO A 81 17.95 17.75 8.54
C PRO A 81 19.00 17.13 7.62
N VAL A 82 18.56 16.72 6.43
CA VAL A 82 19.47 16.16 5.42
C VAL A 82 20.24 17.31 4.76
N THR A 83 21.56 17.20 4.73
CA THR A 83 22.39 18.25 4.15
C THR A 83 22.41 18.16 2.62
N PRO A 84 22.60 19.28 1.89
CA PRO A 84 22.76 19.24 0.43
C PRO A 84 23.95 18.38 -0.04
N LEU A 85 24.95 18.16 0.82
CA LEU A 85 26.08 17.28 0.54
C LEU A 85 25.65 15.81 0.46
N GLU A 86 24.78 15.37 1.38
CA GLU A 86 24.26 14.01 1.44
C GLU A 86 23.34 13.65 0.27
N LEU A 87 22.77 14.67 -0.38
CA LEU A 87 21.94 14.53 -1.59
C LEU A 87 22.74 14.72 -2.89
N ARG A 88 24.08 14.69 -2.84
CA ARG A 88 24.90 14.78 -4.07
C ARG A 88 25.02 13.40 -4.73
N PRO A 89 24.81 13.31 -6.05
CA PRO A 89 25.09 12.09 -6.80
C PRO A 89 26.54 11.62 -6.58
N GLY A 90 26.72 10.34 -6.26
CA GLY A 90 28.03 9.73 -6.01
C GLY A 90 28.65 10.03 -4.63
N TYR A 91 27.98 10.79 -3.76
CA TYR A 91 28.41 10.92 -2.37
C TYR A 91 28.15 9.61 -1.62
N ASP A 92 29.22 9.00 -1.10
CA ASP A 92 29.13 7.84 -0.22
C ASP A 92 29.29 8.29 1.25
N PRO A 93 28.19 8.45 2.00
CA PRO A 93 28.30 8.79 3.42
C PRO A 93 29.08 7.70 4.16
N PRO A 94 29.75 8.04 5.27
CA PRO A 94 30.57 7.11 6.04
C PRO A 94 29.71 6.12 6.88
N ARG A 95 28.79 5.41 6.22
CA ARG A 95 27.95 4.34 6.79
C ARG A 95 28.79 3.24 7.42
N LYS A 96 30.00 3.00 6.89
CA LYS A 96 30.92 1.94 7.32
C LYS A 96 30.20 0.58 7.44
N LEU A 97 29.29 0.31 6.50
CA LEU A 97 28.50 -0.92 6.45
C LEU A 97 29.43 -2.10 6.21
N ARG A 98 29.28 -3.13 7.03
CA ARG A 98 29.98 -4.40 6.92
C ARG A 98 28.93 -5.49 6.96
N THR A 99 28.84 -6.25 5.88
CA THR A 99 27.83 -7.29 5.68
C THR A 99 28.42 -8.66 5.94
N GLN A 100 27.57 -9.61 6.35
CA GLN A 100 27.92 -11.01 6.59
C GLN A 100 26.85 -11.91 5.96
N GLY A 101 27.26 -13.08 5.47
CA GLY A 101 26.36 -14.05 4.85
C GLY A 101 25.89 -13.66 3.44
N PRO A 102 24.98 -14.46 2.85
CA PRO A 102 24.48 -14.23 1.49
C PRO A 102 23.54 -13.04 1.42
N GLY A 103 23.67 -12.25 0.36
CA GLY A 103 22.76 -11.14 0.05
C GLY A 103 21.38 -11.63 -0.35
N VAL A 104 20.35 -11.01 0.22
CA VAL A 104 18.94 -11.27 -0.08
C VAL A 104 18.52 -10.34 -1.21
N ARG A 105 18.28 -10.91 -2.40
CA ARG A 105 17.81 -10.15 -3.57
C ARG A 105 16.29 -10.17 -3.62
N TYR A 106 15.69 -9.00 -3.82
CA TYR A 106 14.24 -8.87 -3.91
C TYR A 106 13.84 -7.65 -4.73
N THR A 107 12.61 -7.68 -5.24
CA THR A 107 11.95 -6.55 -5.91
C THR A 107 10.86 -6.03 -5.00
N ILE A 108 10.82 -4.71 -4.78
CA ILE A 108 9.70 -4.04 -4.13
C ILE A 108 8.84 -3.34 -5.18
N THR A 109 7.52 -3.46 -5.06
CA THR A 109 6.53 -2.62 -5.74
C THR A 109 5.79 -1.79 -4.69
N MET A 110 6.14 -0.51 -4.60
CA MET A 110 5.75 0.42 -3.54
C MET A 110 4.61 1.33 -3.99
N GLN A 111 3.55 1.43 -3.16
CA GLN A 111 2.45 2.36 -3.40
C GLN A 111 2.89 3.82 -3.19
N PRO A 112 2.19 4.81 -3.79
CA PRO A 112 2.42 6.22 -3.49
C PRO A 112 2.29 6.49 -1.99
N SER A 113 3.33 7.03 -1.37
CA SER A 113 3.33 7.39 0.06
C SER A 113 3.20 8.89 0.28
N GLN A 114 3.39 9.72 -0.77
CA GLN A 114 3.55 11.18 -0.65
C GLN A 114 4.73 11.59 0.24
N GLN A 115 5.65 10.67 0.52
CA GLN A 115 6.82 10.87 1.37
C GLN A 115 8.10 10.58 0.58
N PRO A 116 9.24 11.21 0.92
CA PRO A 116 10.50 11.00 0.21
C PRO A 116 11.26 9.75 0.68
N PHE A 117 10.63 8.80 1.35
CA PHE A 117 11.32 7.61 1.88
C PHE A 117 11.10 6.41 0.99
N VAL A 118 12.17 5.63 0.81
CA VAL A 118 12.14 4.34 0.11
C VAL A 118 12.39 3.26 1.15
N PHE A 119 11.52 2.25 1.17
CA PHE A 119 11.63 1.17 2.15
C PHE A 119 12.59 0.08 1.66
N ALA A 120 13.38 -0.48 2.56
CA ALA A 120 14.27 -1.59 2.23
C ALA A 120 14.45 -2.51 3.43
N LEU A 121 14.74 -3.78 3.16
CA LEU A 121 15.21 -4.69 4.20
C LEU A 121 16.58 -4.21 4.69
N ASP A 122 16.77 -4.20 6.00
CA ASP A 122 18.08 -3.86 6.57
C ASP A 122 19.12 -4.99 6.32
N ALA A 123 20.37 -4.70 5.95
CA ALA A 123 20.90 -3.42 5.43
C ALA A 123 21.04 -3.49 3.90
N ALA A 124 20.40 -2.56 3.18
CA ALA A 124 20.53 -2.44 1.73
C ALA A 124 21.96 -2.07 1.33
N GLU A 125 22.48 -2.69 0.26
CA GLU A 125 23.84 -2.48 -0.24
C GLU A 125 24.04 -1.11 -0.93
N GLY A 126 22.96 -0.51 -1.42
CA GLY A 126 23.00 0.77 -2.13
C GLY A 126 21.61 1.33 -2.42
N ALA A 127 21.59 2.48 -3.09
CA ALA A 127 20.36 3.14 -3.49
C ALA A 127 19.82 2.58 -4.82
N PRO A 128 18.51 2.29 -4.91
CA PRO A 128 17.91 1.74 -6.10
C PRO A 128 17.48 2.81 -7.11
N THR A 129 17.28 2.40 -8.37
CA THR A 129 16.57 3.21 -9.37
C THR A 129 15.07 2.93 -9.34
N LEU A 130 14.26 3.99 -9.30
CA LEU A 130 12.81 3.91 -9.25
C LEU A 130 12.22 3.83 -10.66
N ARG A 131 11.75 2.65 -11.08
CA ARG A 131 11.22 2.44 -12.44
C ARG A 131 9.95 3.25 -12.74
N GLY A 132 9.15 3.56 -11.72
CA GLY A 132 7.92 4.36 -11.87
C GLY A 132 8.15 5.87 -11.92
N GLN A 133 9.29 6.35 -11.41
CA GLN A 133 9.65 7.76 -11.33
C GLN A 133 11.15 7.93 -11.66
N PRO A 134 11.55 7.77 -12.93
CA PRO A 134 12.97 7.71 -13.31
C PRO A 134 13.74 9.02 -13.11
N GLN A 135 13.04 10.15 -12.95
CA GLN A 135 13.65 11.45 -12.63
C GLN A 135 13.92 11.63 -11.12
N THR A 136 13.41 10.71 -10.29
CA THR A 136 13.61 10.74 -8.85
C THR A 136 14.85 9.92 -8.50
N GLU A 137 15.85 10.61 -7.96
CA GLU A 137 17.07 9.97 -7.47
C GLU A 137 16.89 9.56 -6.01
N VAL A 138 17.44 8.41 -5.66
CA VAL A 138 17.45 7.88 -4.29
C VAL A 138 18.88 7.91 -3.77
N TYR A 139 19.05 8.38 -2.55
CA TYR A 139 20.31 8.47 -1.82
C TYR A 139 20.22 7.59 -0.57
N GLN A 140 21.33 6.98 -0.20
CA GLN A 140 21.43 6.21 1.03
C GLN A 140 22.23 7.00 2.06
N LEU A 141 21.59 7.39 3.16
CA LEU A 141 22.17 8.24 4.20
C LEU A 141 23.07 7.46 5.17
N SER A 142 23.81 8.18 6.01
CA SER A 142 24.76 7.61 6.99
C SER A 142 24.13 6.64 7.99
N ASP A 143 22.83 6.76 8.20
CA ASP A 143 21.99 5.96 9.08
C ASP A 143 21.28 4.80 8.38
N LEU A 144 21.69 4.45 7.16
CA LEU A 144 21.11 3.43 6.27
C LEU A 144 19.72 3.76 5.69
N GLN A 145 19.14 4.92 5.98
CA GLN A 145 17.89 5.36 5.36
C GLN A 145 18.07 5.52 3.83
N LEU A 146 17.09 5.05 3.05
CA LEU A 146 16.97 5.41 1.64
C LEU A 146 16.00 6.58 1.48
N ARG A 147 16.49 7.69 0.93
CA ARG A 147 15.73 8.92 0.76
C ARG A 147 15.77 9.37 -0.70
N ALA A 148 14.60 9.64 -1.26
CA ALA A 148 14.41 10.23 -2.55
C ALA A 148 14.52 11.78 -2.49
N ASN A 149 14.98 12.41 -3.57
CA ASN A 149 14.94 13.89 -3.68
C ASN A 149 13.52 14.45 -3.86
N HIS A 150 12.56 13.62 -4.28
CA HIS A 150 11.16 13.98 -4.46
C HIS A 150 10.23 12.99 -3.73
N PRO A 151 9.05 13.42 -3.27
CA PRO A 151 8.05 12.52 -2.71
C PRO A 151 7.66 11.38 -3.67
N ILE A 152 7.42 10.19 -3.13
CA ILE A 152 6.93 9.06 -3.92
C ILE A 152 5.43 9.24 -4.20
N THR A 153 5.13 9.85 -5.35
CA THR A 153 3.75 10.17 -5.77
C THR A 153 3.12 9.13 -6.69
N GLN A 154 3.92 8.20 -7.22
CA GLN A 154 3.49 7.19 -8.18
C GLN A 154 3.91 5.79 -7.73
N LEU A 155 3.12 4.80 -8.13
CA LEU A 155 3.45 3.39 -7.97
C LEU A 155 4.82 3.12 -8.62
N THR A 156 5.79 2.66 -7.82
CA THR A 156 7.15 2.46 -8.30
C THR A 156 7.68 1.08 -7.96
N ARG A 157 8.56 0.58 -8.83
CA ARG A 157 9.25 -0.70 -8.67
C ARG A 157 10.75 -0.47 -8.61
N TYR A 158 11.40 -1.19 -7.72
CA TYR A 158 12.85 -1.19 -7.58
C TYR A 158 13.38 -2.53 -7.09
N ASP A 159 14.62 -2.81 -7.46
CA ASP A 159 15.36 -4.02 -7.08
C ASP A 159 16.42 -3.65 -6.06
N LEU A 160 16.59 -4.49 -5.04
CA LEU A 160 17.55 -4.31 -3.97
C LEU A 160 18.21 -5.63 -3.59
N THR A 161 19.41 -5.50 -3.04
CA THR A 161 20.10 -6.56 -2.29
C THR A 161 20.31 -6.06 -0.87
N SER A 162 19.89 -6.84 0.13
CA SER A 162 20.09 -6.53 1.54
C SER A 162 20.76 -7.65 2.30
N TYR A 163 21.41 -7.31 3.41
CA TYR A 163 22.11 -8.25 4.27
C TYR A 163 21.55 -8.17 5.70
N PRO A 164 20.71 -9.12 6.12
CA PRO A 164 20.13 -9.14 7.47
C PRO A 164 21.18 -9.25 8.59
N GLN A 165 22.34 -9.83 8.29
CA GLN A 165 23.48 -9.91 9.20
C GLN A 165 24.50 -8.82 8.82
N PHE A 166 24.54 -7.75 9.60
CA PHE A 166 25.39 -6.60 9.31
C PHE A 166 25.86 -5.88 10.57
N SER A 167 26.84 -5.01 10.40
CA SER A 167 27.23 -3.97 11.36
C SER A 167 27.51 -2.68 10.60
N TYR A 168 27.24 -1.52 11.21
CA TYR A 168 27.42 -0.23 10.56
C TYR A 168 27.65 0.88 11.59
N GLY A 169 28.04 2.04 11.09
CA GLY A 169 28.40 3.22 11.87
C GLY A 169 29.87 3.27 12.28
N PRO A 170 30.32 4.41 12.82
CA PRO A 170 31.67 4.54 13.34
C PRO A 170 31.86 3.67 14.59
N ARG A 171 33.09 3.19 14.81
CA ARG A 171 33.45 2.38 15.99
C ARG A 171 33.95 3.21 17.18
N THR A 172 34.17 4.49 16.96
CA THR A 172 34.58 5.47 17.95
C THR A 172 33.52 6.55 18.07
N LEU A 173 33.32 7.04 19.30
CA LEU A 173 32.42 8.17 19.53
C LEU A 173 32.97 9.40 18.80
N SER A 174 32.09 10.19 18.20
CA SER A 174 32.41 11.42 17.48
C SER A 174 31.35 12.48 17.77
N ARG A 175 31.64 13.75 17.48
CA ARG A 175 30.68 14.86 17.68
C ARG A 175 29.34 14.66 16.95
N HIS A 176 29.29 13.84 15.90
CA HIS A 176 28.06 13.53 15.18
C HIS A 176 26.98 12.84 16.05
N PHE A 177 27.33 12.32 17.23
CA PHE A 177 26.37 11.68 18.15
C PHE A 177 25.70 12.66 19.13
N GLU A 178 26.00 13.96 19.08
CA GLU A 178 25.44 14.94 20.02
C GLU A 178 23.90 14.93 20.02
N ALA A 179 23.29 14.96 18.83
CA ALA A 179 21.83 14.86 18.68
C ALA A 179 21.28 13.48 19.06
N ASP A 180 22.10 12.42 18.99
CA ASP A 180 21.72 11.06 19.41
C ASP A 180 21.82 10.88 20.94
N LEU A 181 22.37 11.86 21.67
CA LEU A 181 22.46 11.90 23.13
C LEU A 181 21.50 12.92 23.75
N GLU A 182 21.01 13.88 22.96
CA GLU A 182 20.21 15.00 23.44
C GLU A 182 18.85 14.55 24.01
N LEU A 183 18.51 15.12 25.16
CA LEU A 183 17.19 15.03 25.79
C LEU A 183 16.75 16.44 26.25
N PRO A 184 15.47 16.79 26.11
CA PRO A 184 14.95 18.05 26.62
C PRO A 184 15.14 18.18 28.14
N PRO A 185 15.62 19.33 28.63
CA PRO A 185 15.87 19.53 30.05
C PRO A 185 14.56 19.57 30.85
N GLY A 186 14.49 18.74 31.90
CA GLY A 186 13.35 18.68 32.83
C GLY A 186 12.22 17.74 32.41
N ASP A 187 12.35 17.06 31.27
CA ASP A 187 11.39 16.06 30.79
C ASP A 187 11.75 14.67 31.34
N ASP A 188 10.73 13.87 31.63
CA ASP A 188 10.85 12.47 32.04
C ASP A 188 11.87 12.20 33.17
N PRO A 189 11.82 12.93 34.31
CA PRO A 189 12.85 12.88 35.34
C PRO A 189 13.02 11.49 35.97
N ARG A 190 11.96 10.67 36.07
CA ARG A 190 12.09 9.30 36.62
C ARG A 190 12.82 8.38 35.65
N THR A 191 12.57 8.54 34.35
CA THR A 191 13.24 7.80 33.27
C THR A 191 14.71 8.21 33.20
N VAL A 192 15.00 9.52 33.27
CA VAL A 192 16.38 10.02 33.30
C VAL A 192 17.13 9.43 34.49
N ALA A 193 16.54 9.52 35.69
CA ALA A 193 17.14 8.94 36.90
C ALA A 193 17.33 7.42 36.79
N LEU A 194 16.43 6.69 36.12
CA LEU A 194 16.60 5.26 35.87
C LEU A 194 17.77 4.98 34.92
N GLY A 195 17.88 5.72 33.83
CA GLY A 195 18.98 5.58 32.85
C GLY A 195 20.34 5.79 33.50
N GLU A 196 20.48 6.86 34.28
CA GLU A 196 21.71 7.12 35.03
C GLU A 196 22.03 6.03 36.06
N ARG A 197 21.01 5.51 36.78
CA ARG A 197 21.21 4.40 37.73
C ARG A 197 21.72 3.15 37.03
N LEU A 198 21.15 2.81 35.88
CA LEU A 198 21.59 1.65 35.08
C LEU A 198 23.02 1.85 34.55
N ALA A 199 23.36 3.06 34.11
CA ALA A 199 24.71 3.40 33.67
C ALA A 199 25.73 3.24 34.81
N ARG A 200 25.46 3.82 35.99
CA ARG A 200 26.33 3.70 37.17
C ARG A 200 26.50 2.25 37.61
N LYS A 201 25.42 1.46 37.60
CA LYS A 201 25.47 0.02 37.92
C LYS A 201 26.33 -0.74 36.92
N ALA A 202 26.12 -0.54 35.63
CA ALA A 202 26.90 -1.21 34.59
C ALA A 202 28.39 -0.86 34.70
N GLN A 203 28.72 0.41 34.96
CA GLN A 203 30.10 0.83 35.17
C GLN A 203 30.74 0.19 36.40
N ALA A 204 30.02 0.11 37.52
CA ALA A 204 30.50 -0.53 38.75
C ALA A 204 30.78 -2.03 38.58
N GLU A 205 30.04 -2.70 37.69
CA GLU A 205 30.20 -4.12 37.36
C GLU A 205 31.21 -4.35 36.20
N GLY A 206 31.92 -3.31 35.74
CA GLY A 206 32.88 -3.40 34.63
C GLY A 206 32.24 -3.63 33.25
N GLY A 207 30.93 -3.40 33.13
CA GLY A 207 30.19 -3.48 31.88
C GLY A 207 30.12 -2.15 31.13
N GLY A 208 29.04 -1.96 30.37
CA GLY A 208 28.89 -0.79 29.51
C GLY A 208 27.55 -0.75 28.77
N PRO A 209 27.48 -0.09 27.59
CA PRO A 209 26.22 0.16 26.89
C PRO A 209 25.37 -1.09 26.61
N LEU A 210 26.03 -2.21 26.28
CA LEU A 210 25.34 -3.49 26.06
C LEU A 210 24.61 -3.98 27.31
N GLN A 211 25.22 -3.83 28.48
CA GLN A 211 24.63 -4.28 29.74
C GLN A 211 23.43 -3.39 30.12
N VAL A 212 23.54 -2.08 29.90
CA VAL A 212 22.42 -1.13 30.10
C VAL A 212 21.24 -1.48 29.18
N ALA A 213 21.51 -1.68 27.89
CA ALA A 213 20.48 -2.10 26.93
C ALA A 213 19.84 -3.43 27.30
N GLN A 214 20.62 -4.42 27.72
CA GLN A 214 20.12 -5.71 28.18
C GLN A 214 19.25 -5.58 29.45
N ALA A 215 19.65 -4.76 30.41
CA ALA A 215 18.87 -4.49 31.62
C ALA A 215 17.51 -3.86 31.28
N ALA A 216 17.49 -2.89 30.36
CA ALA A 216 16.27 -2.27 29.86
C ALA A 216 15.35 -3.27 29.14
N LEU A 217 15.89 -4.09 28.24
CA LEU A 217 15.10 -5.14 27.56
C LEU A 217 14.56 -6.20 28.54
N GLN A 218 15.34 -6.55 29.57
CA GLN A 218 14.89 -7.46 30.62
C GLN A 218 13.79 -6.84 31.49
N MET A 219 13.83 -5.53 31.75
CA MET A 219 12.77 -4.81 32.46
C MET A 219 11.44 -4.94 31.70
N PHE A 220 11.44 -4.63 30.39
CA PHE A 220 10.24 -4.78 29.56
C PHE A 220 9.68 -6.21 29.56
N ARG A 221 10.56 -7.22 29.59
CA ARG A 221 10.16 -8.63 29.65
C ARG A 221 9.57 -9.06 31.00
N ARG A 222 10.09 -8.54 32.11
CA ARG A 222 9.79 -9.03 33.47
C ARG A 222 8.64 -8.28 34.13
N GLU A 223 8.55 -6.98 33.88
CA GLU A 223 7.51 -6.14 34.45
C GLU A 223 6.19 -6.29 33.68
N PRO A 224 5.04 -5.95 34.28
CA PRO A 224 3.72 -6.20 33.70
C PRO A 224 3.36 -5.20 32.58
N PHE A 225 4.24 -5.03 31.60
CA PHE A 225 3.98 -4.25 30.39
C PHE A 225 2.94 -4.95 29.52
N ARG A 226 2.06 -4.17 28.89
CA ARG A 226 1.00 -4.66 28.00
C ARG A 226 1.07 -3.96 26.65
N TYR A 227 0.96 -4.74 25.58
CA TYR A 227 0.93 -4.24 24.21
C TYR A 227 -0.52 -4.10 23.73
N THR A 228 -0.89 -2.93 23.21
CA THR A 228 -2.26 -2.65 22.72
C THR A 228 -2.27 -1.65 21.56
N LEU A 229 -3.27 -1.76 20.67
CA LEU A 229 -3.56 -0.80 19.59
C LEU A 229 -4.37 0.42 20.04
N ASP A 230 -4.84 0.40 21.28
CA ASP A 230 -5.58 1.50 21.88
C ASP A 230 -5.09 1.76 23.30
N PRO A 231 -3.88 2.32 23.44
CA PRO A 231 -3.36 2.65 24.75
C PRO A 231 -4.05 3.89 25.34
N GLY A 232 -4.97 4.56 24.62
CA GLY A 232 -5.48 5.88 25.01
C GLY A 232 -4.41 6.99 24.92
N PRO A 233 -4.78 8.26 25.12
CA PRO A 233 -3.85 9.38 25.04
C PRO A 233 -2.85 9.37 26.20
N TYR A 234 -1.64 9.85 25.94
CA TYR A 234 -0.60 10.14 26.94
C TYR A 234 -0.48 11.65 27.12
N PRO A 235 -1.33 12.28 27.96
CA PRO A 235 -1.34 13.72 28.10
C PRO A 235 -0.13 14.23 28.88
N GLY A 236 0.38 15.39 28.49
CA GLY A 236 1.42 16.11 29.23
C GLY A 236 2.83 15.96 28.66
N ARG A 237 3.80 16.38 29.48
CA ARG A 237 5.22 16.54 29.10
C ARG A 237 6.07 15.30 29.40
N ASN A 238 5.70 14.52 30.42
CA ASN A 238 6.48 13.38 30.90
C ASN A 238 5.85 12.05 30.44
N GLN A 239 5.66 11.90 29.12
CA GLN A 239 4.94 10.76 28.54
C GLN A 239 5.71 9.44 28.70
N VAL A 240 7.04 9.49 28.73
CA VAL A 240 7.87 8.29 28.91
C VAL A 240 7.80 7.82 30.36
N ASP A 241 7.80 8.76 31.29
CA ASP A 241 7.58 8.47 32.70
C ASP A 241 6.21 7.83 32.96
N ASP A 242 5.13 8.41 32.40
CA ASP A 242 3.77 7.87 32.51
C ASP A 242 3.71 6.45 31.93
N PHE A 243 4.35 6.21 30.78
CA PHE A 243 4.41 4.87 30.19
C PHE A 243 5.21 3.87 31.03
N LEU A 244 6.44 4.20 31.46
CA LEU A 244 7.33 3.25 32.14
C LEU A 244 6.89 2.92 33.58
N PHE A 245 6.39 3.91 34.31
CA PHE A 245 6.19 3.77 35.75
C PHE A 245 4.72 3.64 36.14
N ASP A 246 3.81 4.28 35.42
CA ASP A 246 2.42 4.40 35.84
C ASP A 246 1.52 3.43 35.04
N ARG A 247 1.44 3.62 33.72
CA ARG A 247 0.45 2.91 32.88
C ARG A 247 0.95 1.59 32.34
N ARG A 248 2.20 1.51 31.88
CA ARG A 248 2.84 0.30 31.30
C ARG A 248 2.05 -0.37 30.18
N VAL A 249 1.21 0.38 29.48
CA VAL A 249 0.31 -0.11 28.43
C VAL A 249 0.55 0.74 27.20
N GLY A 250 1.10 0.19 26.13
CA GLY A 250 1.50 1.00 24.97
C GLY A 250 1.53 0.24 23.67
N PHE A 251 1.85 0.96 22.60
CA PHE A 251 2.14 0.42 21.28
C PHE A 251 3.63 0.56 20.93
N CYS A 252 4.09 0.05 19.78
CA CYS A 252 5.52 -0.07 19.46
C CYS A 252 6.31 1.25 19.60
N GLU A 253 5.69 2.38 19.26
CA GLU A 253 6.28 3.72 19.42
C GLU A 253 6.60 4.07 20.89
N HIS A 254 5.76 3.67 21.85
CA HIS A 254 5.95 3.93 23.28
C HIS A 254 7.15 3.14 23.80
N TYR A 255 7.25 1.87 23.41
CA TYR A 255 8.38 1.00 23.75
C TYR A 255 9.70 1.50 23.15
N ALA A 256 9.70 1.85 21.87
CA ALA A 256 10.88 2.37 21.18
C ALA A 256 11.33 3.71 21.77
N GLN A 257 10.40 4.66 21.95
CA GLN A 257 10.68 5.95 22.59
C GLN A 257 11.24 5.77 24.00
N ALA A 258 10.60 4.97 24.84
CA ALA A 258 11.04 4.77 26.21
C ALA A 258 12.43 4.14 26.30
N PHE A 259 12.71 3.17 25.43
CA PHE A 259 14.06 2.59 25.35
C PHE A 259 15.10 3.63 24.92
N VAL A 260 14.81 4.43 23.89
CA VAL A 260 15.76 5.45 23.40
C VAL A 260 16.02 6.53 24.46
N VAL A 261 14.98 7.07 25.10
CA VAL A 261 15.14 8.06 26.17
C VAL A 261 15.96 7.49 27.33
N LEU A 262 15.71 6.24 27.71
CA LEU A 262 16.48 5.56 28.74
C LEU A 262 17.97 5.37 28.36
N MET A 263 18.26 5.02 27.10
CA MET A 263 19.65 4.91 26.62
C MET A 263 20.35 6.27 26.60
N ARG A 264 19.68 7.32 26.12
CA ARG A 264 20.24 8.69 26.11
C ARG A 264 20.54 9.19 27.51
N ALA A 265 19.63 8.96 28.45
CA ALA A 265 19.84 9.27 29.87
C ALA A 265 21.01 8.49 30.50
N ALA A 266 21.32 7.31 29.96
CA ALA A 266 22.48 6.52 30.35
C ALA A 266 23.79 6.97 29.65
N GLY A 267 23.76 8.05 28.85
CA GLY A 267 24.91 8.53 28.08
C GLY A 267 25.23 7.68 26.85
N ILE A 268 24.26 6.91 26.34
CA ILE A 268 24.42 6.02 25.19
C ILE A 268 23.70 6.65 23.99
N PRO A 269 24.40 6.93 22.86
CA PRO A 269 23.75 7.47 21.68
C PRO A 269 22.68 6.49 21.17
N ALA A 270 21.46 6.98 21.02
CA ALA A 270 20.32 6.16 20.64
C ALA A 270 19.32 6.96 19.80
N ARG A 271 18.54 6.27 18.97
CA ARG A 271 17.54 6.88 18.08
C ARG A 271 16.43 5.90 17.74
N VAL A 272 15.28 6.44 17.35
CA VAL A 272 14.13 5.65 16.91
C VAL A 272 14.26 5.40 15.40
N VAL A 273 13.85 4.22 14.96
CA VAL A 273 13.67 3.91 13.54
C VAL A 273 12.25 3.46 13.34
N THR A 274 11.60 4.02 12.33
CA THR A 274 10.26 3.61 11.93
C THR A 274 10.28 2.97 10.55
N GLY A 275 9.30 2.13 10.29
CA GLY A 275 9.23 1.34 9.08
C GLY A 275 8.11 0.33 9.18
N TYR A 276 8.35 -0.87 8.66
CA TYR A 276 7.43 -1.99 8.79
C TYR A 276 8.18 -3.22 9.28
N GLN A 277 7.49 -4.11 9.98
CA GLN A 277 8.05 -5.38 10.40
C GLN A 277 7.16 -6.52 9.91
N GLY A 278 7.78 -7.49 9.23
CA GLY A 278 7.09 -8.69 8.76
C GLY A 278 6.45 -8.57 7.38
N GLY A 279 5.14 -8.78 7.32
CA GLY A 279 4.35 -8.94 6.09
C GLY A 279 3.89 -10.38 5.88
N ARG A 280 3.02 -10.60 4.89
CA ARG A 280 2.36 -11.91 4.67
C ARG A 280 2.53 -12.40 3.25
N GLU A 281 2.75 -13.69 3.07
CA GLU A 281 2.63 -14.29 1.73
C GLU A 281 1.19 -14.23 1.25
N ASN A 282 0.99 -13.76 0.03
CA ASN A 282 -0.22 -14.08 -0.70
C ASN A 282 -0.06 -15.47 -1.32
N PRO A 283 -0.85 -16.48 -0.91
CA PRO A 283 -0.71 -17.86 -1.38
C PRO A 283 -1.08 -18.04 -2.87
N ILE A 284 -1.62 -17.02 -3.54
CA ILE A 284 -2.07 -17.10 -4.93
C ILE A 284 -0.96 -16.72 -5.91
N ASP A 285 -0.25 -15.63 -5.64
CA ASP A 285 0.82 -15.12 -6.50
C ASP A 285 2.21 -15.20 -5.86
N HIS A 286 2.30 -15.76 -4.65
CA HIS A 286 3.52 -15.93 -3.85
C HIS A 286 4.30 -14.62 -3.61
N THR A 287 3.60 -13.48 -3.69
CA THR A 287 4.19 -12.19 -3.31
C THR A 287 3.99 -11.92 -1.84
N TRP A 288 5.01 -11.34 -1.21
CA TRP A 288 4.89 -10.87 0.17
C TRP A 288 4.20 -9.51 0.17
N VAL A 289 3.14 -9.36 0.94
CA VAL A 289 2.36 -8.13 1.06
C VAL A 289 2.65 -7.51 2.42
N VAL A 290 3.13 -6.26 2.40
CA VAL A 290 3.34 -5.43 3.59
C VAL A 290 2.30 -4.33 3.60
N ARG A 291 1.57 -4.18 4.71
CA ARG A 291 0.44 -3.26 4.86
C ARG A 291 0.75 -2.13 5.81
N GLN A 292 -0.08 -1.11 5.78
CA GLN A 292 -0.01 -0.03 6.78
C GLN A 292 -0.11 -0.58 8.21
N SER A 293 -0.89 -1.63 8.42
CA SER A 293 -1.02 -2.32 9.71
C SER A 293 0.23 -3.05 10.21
N ASP A 294 1.20 -3.28 9.32
CA ASP A 294 2.52 -3.84 9.63
C ASP A 294 3.52 -2.73 10.03
N ALA A 295 3.09 -1.47 10.11
CA ALA A 295 3.93 -0.36 10.56
C ALA A 295 4.50 -0.65 11.95
N HIS A 296 5.77 -0.33 12.13
CA HIS A 296 6.51 -0.67 13.34
C HIS A 296 7.57 0.38 13.66
N ALA A 297 7.86 0.51 14.95
CA ALA A 297 8.92 1.35 15.48
C ALA A 297 9.85 0.51 16.36
N TRP A 298 11.15 0.68 16.16
CA TRP A 298 12.19 0.06 16.96
C TRP A 298 13.29 1.07 17.30
N ALA A 299 14.28 0.64 18.07
CA ALA A 299 15.38 1.49 18.51
C ALA A 299 16.72 1.04 17.92
N GLU A 300 17.62 1.99 17.80
CA GLU A 300 19.04 1.73 17.57
C GLU A 300 19.84 2.42 18.66
N TYR A 301 20.88 1.74 19.15
CA TYR A 301 21.80 2.28 20.15
C TYR A 301 23.23 1.97 19.76
N TRP A 302 24.14 2.89 20.09
CA TRP A 302 25.52 2.81 19.69
C TRP A 302 26.40 2.16 20.76
N VAL A 303 27.33 1.31 20.34
CA VAL A 303 28.30 0.65 21.20
C VAL A 303 29.71 0.79 20.63
N ALA A 304 30.63 1.29 21.45
CA ALA A 304 32.04 1.41 21.08
C ALA A 304 32.61 0.08 20.57
N GLY A 305 33.40 0.14 19.49
CA GLY A 305 33.96 -1.03 18.82
C GLY A 305 32.98 -1.83 17.95
N ARG A 306 31.66 -1.73 18.19
CA ARG A 306 30.63 -2.47 17.43
C ARG A 306 29.85 -1.61 16.43
N GLY A 307 29.66 -0.33 16.72
CA GLY A 307 28.80 0.56 15.94
C GLY A 307 27.36 0.54 16.45
N TRP A 308 26.42 0.81 15.54
CA TRP A 308 25.00 0.80 15.86
C TRP A 308 24.42 -0.61 15.93
N LEU A 309 23.57 -0.85 16.92
CA LEU A 309 22.87 -2.11 17.15
C LEU A 309 21.37 -1.87 17.22
N ARG A 310 20.59 -2.76 16.60
CA ARG A 310 19.13 -2.76 16.70
C ARG A 310 18.69 -3.30 18.06
N ALA A 311 17.71 -2.64 18.66
CA ALA A 311 16.91 -3.15 19.77
C ALA A 311 15.43 -3.02 19.43
N ASP A 312 14.67 -4.08 19.66
CA ASP A 312 13.21 -4.05 19.56
C ASP A 312 12.61 -4.39 20.93
N PRO A 313 12.24 -3.38 21.74
CA PRO A 313 11.66 -3.64 23.05
C PRO A 313 10.24 -4.21 22.97
N THR A 314 9.53 -4.02 21.85
CA THR A 314 8.21 -4.63 21.62
C THR A 314 8.31 -6.14 21.58
N ALA A 315 9.39 -6.67 20.97
CA ALA A 315 9.66 -8.10 20.90
C ALA A 315 9.82 -8.76 22.29
N MET A 316 10.09 -7.97 23.34
CA MET A 316 10.21 -8.48 24.71
C MET A 316 8.85 -8.69 25.39
N VAL A 317 7.81 -7.98 24.94
CA VAL A 317 6.46 -7.98 25.53
C VAL A 317 5.48 -8.80 24.70
N ASP A 318 5.53 -8.70 23.37
CA ASP A 318 4.76 -9.54 22.47
C ASP A 318 5.68 -10.21 21.42
N PRO A 319 6.40 -11.28 21.80
CA PRO A 319 7.26 -12.01 20.85
C PRO A 319 6.49 -12.53 19.64
N ALA A 320 5.20 -12.85 19.81
CA ALA A 320 4.36 -13.33 18.72
C ALA A 320 4.13 -12.27 17.64
N ARG A 321 4.18 -10.97 17.98
CA ARG A 321 4.12 -9.89 16.99
C ARG A 321 5.33 -9.90 16.05
N VAL A 322 6.52 -10.25 16.54
CA VAL A 322 7.74 -10.27 15.70
C VAL A 322 7.94 -11.63 15.02
N ASP A 323 7.69 -12.73 15.73
CA ASP A 323 7.85 -14.09 15.22
C ASP A 323 6.69 -14.54 14.31
N ARG A 324 5.51 -13.93 14.47
CA ARG A 324 4.27 -14.22 13.72
C ARG A 324 3.51 -12.93 13.38
N SER A 325 4.23 -11.91 12.92
CA SER A 325 3.71 -10.61 12.47
C SER A 325 2.44 -10.70 11.58
N GLY A 326 2.31 -11.81 10.83
CA GLY A 326 1.13 -12.13 10.01
C GLY A 326 -0.11 -12.68 10.73
N GLN A 327 -0.11 -12.90 12.04
CA GLN A 327 -1.24 -13.49 12.79
C GLN A 327 -1.82 -12.56 13.87
N THR A 328 -1.19 -11.43 14.19
CA THR A 328 -1.44 -10.71 15.45
C THR A 328 -1.82 -9.25 15.25
N LEU A 329 -3.13 -9.01 15.12
CA LEU A 329 -3.95 -8.12 15.97
C LEU A 329 -5.36 -7.91 15.39
N ALA A 330 -5.51 -7.90 14.06
CA ALA A 330 -6.83 -7.99 13.40
C ALA A 330 -7.57 -9.33 13.68
N ALA A 331 -6.85 -10.33 14.19
CA ALA A 331 -7.39 -11.59 14.66
C ALA A 331 -7.58 -11.65 16.20
N ARG A 332 -7.06 -10.64 16.95
CA ARG A 332 -7.13 -10.59 18.43
C ARG A 332 -8.16 -9.57 18.92
N GLU A 333 -8.24 -8.41 18.28
CA GLU A 333 -9.41 -7.56 18.32
C GLU A 333 -10.22 -7.93 17.08
N PRO A 334 -11.35 -8.63 17.22
CA PRO A 334 -12.19 -8.81 16.06
C PRO A 334 -12.57 -7.41 15.58
N LEU A 335 -12.37 -7.12 14.28
CA LEU A 335 -13.23 -6.14 13.63
C LEU A 335 -14.65 -6.49 14.10
N LEU A 336 -15.35 -5.55 14.72
CA LEU A 336 -16.71 -5.78 15.24
C LEU A 336 -17.64 -6.42 14.19
N GLY A 337 -17.31 -6.29 12.89
CA GLY A 337 -17.96 -7.00 11.80
C GLY A 337 -17.48 -8.44 11.52
N VAL A 338 -16.26 -8.84 11.85
CA VAL A 338 -15.68 -10.18 11.55
C VAL A 338 -15.89 -11.19 12.69
N ALA A 339 -16.01 -10.74 13.95
CA ALA A 339 -16.38 -11.63 15.07
C ALA A 339 -17.76 -12.28 14.91
N ALA A 340 -18.64 -11.69 14.10
CA ALA A 340 -19.98 -12.21 13.83
C ALA A 340 -19.98 -13.41 12.86
N PHE A 341 -18.87 -13.67 12.18
CA PHE A 341 -18.78 -14.67 11.13
C PHE A 341 -17.92 -15.88 11.58
N GLY A 342 -18.41 -17.09 11.32
CA GLY A 342 -17.75 -18.32 11.78
C GLY A 342 -16.38 -18.57 11.10
N PRO A 343 -15.61 -19.59 11.54
CA PRO A 343 -14.27 -19.89 11.00
C PRO A 343 -14.23 -20.15 9.48
N ARG A 344 -15.35 -20.60 8.89
CA ARG A 344 -15.46 -20.85 7.44
C ARG A 344 -15.62 -19.56 6.64
N ASP A 345 -16.34 -18.60 7.18
CA ASP A 345 -16.65 -17.32 6.53
C ASP A 345 -15.41 -16.42 6.55
N THR A 346 -14.63 -16.44 7.63
CA THR A 346 -13.34 -15.73 7.71
C THR A 346 -12.31 -16.26 6.71
N ALA A 347 -12.24 -17.58 6.52
CA ALA A 347 -11.37 -18.20 5.51
C ALA A 347 -11.77 -17.80 4.07
N LEU A 348 -13.08 -17.73 3.78
CA LEU A 348 -13.58 -17.27 2.48
C LEU A 348 -13.24 -15.79 2.23
N LEU A 349 -13.45 -14.92 3.22
CA LEU A 349 -13.11 -13.49 3.15
C LEU A 349 -11.62 -13.28 2.89
N LEU A 350 -10.75 -14.00 3.62
CA LEU A 350 -9.31 -13.95 3.40
C LEU A 350 -8.94 -14.43 1.99
N ARG A 351 -9.59 -15.47 1.48
CA ARG A 351 -9.37 -15.96 0.10
C ARG A 351 -9.79 -14.94 -0.95
N LEU A 352 -10.96 -14.31 -0.80
CA LEU A 352 -11.45 -13.28 -1.70
C LEU A 352 -10.55 -12.04 -1.69
N ARG A 353 -10.09 -11.63 -0.50
CA ARG A 353 -9.11 -10.56 -0.35
C ARG A 353 -7.80 -10.90 -1.05
N ASN A 354 -7.24 -12.08 -0.80
CA ASN A 354 -5.99 -12.52 -1.45
C ASN A 354 -6.14 -12.57 -2.98
N LEU A 355 -7.31 -13.00 -3.49
CA LEU A 355 -7.64 -12.98 -4.92
C LEU A 355 -7.67 -11.55 -5.46
N GLY A 356 -8.36 -10.64 -4.77
CA GLY A 356 -8.39 -9.22 -5.13
C GLY A 356 -6.98 -8.60 -5.14
N ASP A 357 -6.16 -8.91 -4.14
CA ASP A 357 -4.78 -8.47 -4.07
C ASP A 357 -3.91 -9.03 -5.20
N ALA A 358 -4.07 -10.31 -5.53
CA ALA A 358 -3.34 -10.94 -6.63
C ALA A 358 -3.76 -10.35 -7.98
N LEU A 359 -5.05 -10.10 -8.19
CA LEU A 359 -5.57 -9.45 -9.40
C LEU A 359 -5.05 -8.02 -9.52
N ASN A 360 -5.10 -7.24 -8.43
CA ASN A 360 -4.56 -5.88 -8.39
C ASN A 360 -3.05 -5.86 -8.61
N ASN A 361 -2.30 -6.79 -8.01
CA ASN A 361 -0.87 -6.95 -8.25
C ASN A 361 -0.56 -7.32 -9.71
N SER A 362 -1.31 -8.25 -10.29
CA SER A 362 -1.20 -8.64 -11.71
C SER A 362 -1.47 -7.46 -12.63
N TRP A 363 -2.50 -6.67 -12.33
CA TRP A 363 -2.83 -5.45 -13.05
C TRP A 363 -1.72 -4.39 -12.92
N ASN A 364 -1.21 -4.15 -11.71
CA ASN A 364 -0.11 -3.23 -11.44
C ASN A 364 1.18 -3.66 -12.16
N GLN A 365 1.54 -4.93 -12.09
CA GLN A 365 2.63 -5.51 -12.87
C GLN A 365 2.41 -5.30 -14.37
N TRP A 366 1.20 -5.57 -14.84
CA TRP A 366 0.86 -5.40 -16.23
C TRP A 366 0.98 -3.93 -16.66
N ILE A 367 0.45 -2.95 -15.92
CA ILE A 367 0.60 -1.52 -16.24
C ILE A 367 2.07 -1.08 -16.21
N LEU A 368 2.80 -1.43 -15.14
CA LEU A 368 4.20 -1.02 -14.97
C LEU A 368 5.12 -1.64 -16.03
N ASP A 369 4.86 -2.88 -16.46
CA ASP A 369 5.66 -3.57 -17.48
C ASP A 369 5.11 -3.36 -18.91
N TYR A 370 3.88 -2.84 -19.09
CA TYR A 370 3.31 -2.43 -20.38
C TYR A 370 3.83 -1.04 -20.75
N GLY A 371 5.16 -0.96 -20.92
CA GLY A 371 5.84 0.13 -21.60
C GLY A 371 5.96 -0.12 -23.10
N GLN A 372 6.57 0.83 -23.82
CA GLN A 372 6.85 0.79 -25.27
C GLN A 372 7.37 -0.59 -25.75
N ALA A 373 8.16 -1.28 -24.91
CA ALA A 373 8.75 -2.58 -25.22
C ALA A 373 7.71 -3.70 -25.48
N ARG A 374 6.63 -3.81 -24.69
CA ARG A 374 5.60 -4.84 -24.90
C ARG A 374 4.63 -4.47 -26.03
N GLN A 375 4.29 -3.19 -26.17
CA GLN A 375 3.51 -2.70 -27.31
C GLN A 375 4.26 -2.99 -28.62
N ASN A 376 5.57 -2.70 -28.67
CA ASN A 376 6.43 -3.03 -29.81
C ASN A 376 6.56 -4.55 -30.04
N ALA A 377 6.53 -5.38 -29.00
CA ALA A 377 6.58 -6.85 -29.16
C ALA A 377 5.27 -7.43 -29.71
N LEU A 378 4.11 -6.91 -29.28
CA LEU A 378 2.80 -7.26 -29.84
C LEU A 378 2.67 -6.80 -31.30
N LEU A 379 3.11 -5.57 -31.59
CA LEU A 379 3.09 -5.02 -32.94
C LEU A 379 4.05 -5.77 -33.88
N ARG A 380 5.21 -6.20 -33.38
CA ARG A 380 6.10 -7.12 -34.11
C ARG A 380 5.45 -8.46 -34.42
N LYS A 381 4.69 -9.05 -33.49
CA LYS A 381 3.92 -10.29 -33.75
C LYS A 381 2.81 -10.08 -34.80
N LEU A 382 2.31 -8.86 -34.94
CA LEU A 382 1.36 -8.44 -35.97
C LEU A 382 2.05 -7.97 -37.27
N GLY A 383 3.36 -8.16 -37.41
CA GLY A 383 4.13 -7.85 -38.62
C GLY A 383 4.61 -6.40 -38.75
N MET A 384 4.43 -5.56 -37.72
CA MET A 384 4.85 -4.15 -37.72
C MET A 384 6.19 -3.97 -37.01
N ASN A 385 7.25 -3.74 -37.78
CA ASN A 385 8.57 -3.41 -37.25
C ASN A 385 8.71 -1.89 -37.12
N GLN A 386 8.86 -1.39 -35.88
CA GLN A 386 9.00 0.04 -35.53
C GLN A 386 7.87 0.95 -36.07
N PRO A 387 6.64 0.81 -35.57
CA PRO A 387 5.53 1.63 -36.02
C PRO A 387 5.70 3.09 -35.60
N ASP A 388 5.60 3.99 -36.57
CA ASP A 388 5.57 5.44 -36.36
C ASP A 388 4.28 5.86 -35.64
N TRP A 389 4.29 6.96 -34.89
CA TRP A 389 3.12 7.46 -34.14
C TRP A 389 1.91 7.72 -35.06
N ARG A 390 2.18 8.06 -36.33
CA ARG A 390 1.18 8.22 -37.39
C ARG A 390 0.48 6.91 -37.77
N GLN A 391 1.22 5.80 -37.77
CA GLN A 391 0.66 4.47 -38.06
C GLN A 391 -0.20 3.99 -36.89
N LEU A 392 0.24 4.25 -35.65
CA LEU A 392 -0.52 3.93 -34.45
C LEU A 392 -1.82 4.73 -34.34
N SER A 393 -1.79 6.04 -34.63
CA SER A 393 -2.98 6.87 -34.62
C SER A 393 -3.97 6.47 -35.73
N ALA A 394 -3.48 6.17 -36.93
CA ALA A 394 -4.31 5.67 -38.03
C ALA A 394 -4.98 4.32 -37.70
N LEU A 395 -4.25 3.38 -37.10
CA LEU A 395 -4.79 2.09 -36.65
C LEU A 395 -5.84 2.25 -35.56
N THR A 396 -5.61 3.16 -34.61
CA THR A 396 -6.57 3.45 -33.54
C THR A 396 -7.87 4.02 -34.11
N LEU A 397 -7.76 4.97 -35.04
CA LEU A 397 -8.92 5.56 -35.74
C LEU A 397 -9.67 4.50 -36.55
N ALA A 398 -8.97 3.68 -37.34
CA ALA A 398 -9.57 2.61 -38.11
C ALA A 398 -10.34 1.61 -37.23
N ALA A 399 -9.76 1.22 -36.10
CA ALA A 399 -10.38 0.29 -35.17
C ALA A 399 -11.60 0.90 -34.44
N LEU A 400 -11.56 2.20 -34.10
CA LEU A 400 -12.71 2.92 -33.57
C LEU A 400 -13.83 3.04 -34.60
N SER A 401 -13.50 3.42 -35.84
CA SER A 401 -14.45 3.48 -36.94
C SER A 401 -15.12 2.13 -37.18
N LEU A 402 -14.34 1.04 -37.19
CA LEU A 402 -14.87 -0.32 -37.32
C LEU A 402 -15.83 -0.67 -36.17
N ALA A 403 -15.46 -0.36 -34.92
CA ALA A 403 -16.32 -0.62 -33.77
C ALA A 403 -17.64 0.16 -33.84
N VAL A 404 -17.59 1.44 -34.25
CA VAL A 404 -18.79 2.26 -34.46
C VAL A 404 -19.63 1.72 -35.61
N SER A 405 -19.02 1.31 -36.72
CA SER A 405 -19.72 0.70 -37.84
C SER A 405 -20.39 -0.63 -37.46
N VAL A 406 -19.71 -1.49 -36.70
CA VAL A 406 -20.29 -2.76 -36.21
C VAL A 406 -21.43 -2.48 -35.24
N MET A 407 -21.28 -1.54 -34.30
CA MET A 407 -22.36 -1.14 -33.39
C MET A 407 -23.54 -0.55 -34.17
N GLY A 408 -23.28 0.30 -35.17
CA GLY A 408 -24.30 0.85 -36.05
C GLY A 408 -25.04 -0.25 -36.84
N LEU A 409 -24.32 -1.26 -37.34
CA LEU A 409 -24.91 -2.41 -38.01
C LEU A 409 -25.75 -3.26 -37.06
N LEU A 410 -25.29 -3.48 -35.83
CA LEU A 410 -26.05 -4.20 -34.79
C LEU A 410 -27.33 -3.44 -34.43
N LEU A 411 -27.26 -2.12 -34.24
CA LEU A 411 -28.42 -1.27 -33.96
C LEU A 411 -29.40 -1.22 -35.15
N VAL A 412 -28.90 -1.19 -36.39
CA VAL A 412 -29.75 -1.28 -37.59
C VAL A 412 -30.40 -2.65 -37.71
N TRP A 413 -29.67 -3.72 -37.37
CA TRP A 413 -30.19 -5.09 -37.37
C TRP A 413 -31.27 -5.27 -36.29
N GLU A 414 -31.07 -4.68 -35.11
CA GLU A 414 -32.03 -4.69 -34.01
C GLU A 414 -33.28 -3.85 -34.35
N ARG A 415 -33.11 -2.67 -34.98
CA ARG A 415 -34.23 -1.86 -35.50
C ARG A 415 -35.00 -2.52 -36.63
N ARG A 416 -34.40 -3.45 -37.36
CA ARG A 416 -35.05 -4.24 -38.42
C ARG A 416 -35.84 -5.43 -37.87
N ARG A 417 -35.72 -5.74 -36.57
CA ARG A 417 -36.66 -6.66 -35.92
C ARG A 417 -37.96 -5.90 -35.71
N THR A 418 -38.87 -5.99 -36.67
CA THR A 418 -40.25 -5.62 -36.47
C THR A 418 -40.84 -6.57 -35.43
N ASP A 419 -41.53 -6.01 -34.44
CA ASP A 419 -42.28 -6.79 -33.47
C ASP A 419 -43.32 -7.63 -34.25
N PRO A 420 -43.32 -8.97 -34.10
CA PRO A 420 -44.28 -9.85 -34.77
C PRO A 420 -45.74 -9.40 -34.59
N TRP A 421 -46.06 -8.76 -33.45
CA TRP A 421 -47.38 -8.19 -33.17
C TRP A 421 -47.70 -7.01 -34.08
N SER A 422 -46.76 -6.08 -34.28
CA SER A 422 -46.93 -4.91 -35.15
C SER A 422 -47.17 -5.32 -36.61
N ASP A 423 -46.47 -6.35 -37.09
CA ASP A 423 -46.64 -6.88 -38.45
C ASP A 423 -47.98 -7.62 -38.61
N ALA A 424 -48.40 -8.39 -37.61
CA ALA A 424 -49.70 -9.06 -37.61
C ALA A 424 -50.86 -8.04 -37.60
N TYR A 425 -50.76 -7.01 -36.74
CA TYR A 425 -51.76 -5.95 -36.64
C TYR A 425 -51.82 -5.10 -37.92
N ALA A 426 -50.68 -4.78 -38.54
CA ALA A 426 -50.63 -4.08 -39.82
C ALA A 426 -51.29 -4.89 -40.96
N ARG A 427 -51.08 -6.21 -41.01
CA ARG A 427 -51.74 -7.10 -42.00
C ARG A 427 -53.25 -7.17 -41.79
N LEU A 428 -53.70 -7.29 -40.54
CA LEU A 428 -55.12 -7.32 -40.19
C LEU A 428 -55.81 -6.01 -40.59
N ARG A 429 -55.19 -4.86 -40.26
CA ARG A 429 -55.67 -3.54 -40.63
C ARG A 429 -55.76 -3.34 -42.14
N LYS A 430 -54.76 -3.81 -42.89
CA LYS A 430 -54.78 -3.74 -44.36
C LYS A 430 -55.97 -4.52 -44.94
N ARG A 431 -56.21 -5.74 -44.45
CA ARG A 431 -57.36 -6.56 -44.88
C ARG A 431 -58.69 -5.92 -44.52
N LEU A 432 -58.83 -5.34 -43.33
CA LEU A 432 -60.05 -4.63 -42.93
C LEU A 432 -60.30 -3.38 -43.79
N GLY A 433 -59.23 -2.70 -44.24
CA GLY A 433 -59.32 -1.61 -45.19
C GLY A 433 -59.87 -2.01 -46.56
N GLU A 434 -59.57 -3.22 -47.05
CA GLU A 434 -60.13 -3.77 -48.30
C GLU A 434 -61.66 -3.97 -48.21
N TYR A 435 -62.21 -4.12 -46.99
CA TYR A 435 -63.65 -4.18 -46.72
C TYR A 435 -64.27 -2.83 -46.34
N GLY A 436 -63.57 -1.72 -46.56
CA GLY A 436 -64.08 -0.37 -46.31
C GLY A 436 -64.02 0.09 -44.85
N ILE A 437 -63.34 -0.65 -43.97
CA ILE A 437 -63.17 -0.29 -42.56
C ILE A 437 -61.83 0.43 -42.40
N ALA A 438 -61.88 1.77 -42.37
CA ALA A 438 -60.69 2.60 -42.24
C ALA A 438 -60.06 2.46 -40.84
N GLY A 439 -58.75 2.22 -40.81
CA GLY A 439 -57.94 2.13 -39.59
C GLY A 439 -56.60 2.83 -39.75
N THR A 440 -56.25 3.67 -38.78
CA THR A 440 -54.94 4.32 -38.69
C THR A 440 -54.01 3.52 -37.76
N PRO A 441 -52.68 3.71 -37.83
CA PRO A 441 -51.75 3.04 -36.94
C PRO A 441 -51.95 3.40 -35.46
N ALA A 442 -52.64 4.52 -35.19
CA ALA A 442 -52.94 5.00 -33.84
C ALA A 442 -54.28 4.45 -33.29
N ASP A 443 -55.07 3.76 -34.10
CA ASP A 443 -56.32 3.15 -33.63
C ASP A 443 -55.99 1.90 -32.80
N ALA A 444 -56.46 1.86 -31.55
CA ALA A 444 -56.33 0.68 -30.69
C ALA A 444 -57.16 -0.50 -31.24
N PRO A 445 -56.73 -1.78 -31.04
CA PRO A 445 -57.42 -2.96 -31.54
C PRO A 445 -58.91 -3.01 -31.16
N LEU A 446 -59.24 -2.64 -29.93
CA LEU A 446 -60.62 -2.57 -29.42
C LEU A 446 -61.48 -1.52 -30.13
N THR A 447 -60.87 -0.38 -30.50
CA THR A 447 -61.55 0.67 -31.29
C THR A 447 -61.85 0.15 -32.69
N LEU A 448 -60.92 -0.59 -33.30
CA LEU A 448 -61.11 -1.21 -34.59
C LEU A 448 -62.20 -2.30 -34.52
N ALA A 449 -62.21 -3.11 -33.45
CA ALA A 449 -63.23 -4.14 -33.22
C ALA A 449 -64.63 -3.53 -33.09
N ALA A 450 -64.76 -2.39 -32.39
CA ALA A 450 -66.02 -1.66 -32.30
C ALA A 450 -66.51 -1.14 -33.66
N ARG A 451 -65.61 -0.71 -34.56
CA ARG A 451 -65.97 -0.33 -35.94
C ARG A 451 -66.39 -1.55 -36.76
N VAL A 452 -65.69 -2.68 -36.63
CA VAL A 452 -66.05 -3.94 -37.30
C VAL A 452 -67.44 -4.43 -36.87
N ARG A 453 -67.78 -4.36 -35.57
CA ARG A 453 -69.13 -4.73 -35.08
C ARG A 453 -70.26 -3.87 -35.64
N ARG A 454 -69.95 -2.64 -36.06
CA ARG A 454 -70.92 -1.70 -36.65
C ARG A 454 -70.93 -1.73 -38.17
N SER A 455 -70.08 -2.53 -38.80
CA SER A 455 -69.99 -2.66 -40.25
C SER A 455 -71.05 -3.62 -40.80
N ALA A 456 -71.39 -3.47 -42.08
CA ALA A 456 -72.33 -4.34 -42.79
C ALA A 456 -71.71 -5.68 -43.26
N LEU A 457 -70.66 -6.15 -42.58
CA LEU A 457 -70.01 -7.42 -42.90
C LEU A 457 -70.90 -8.62 -42.49
N PRO A 458 -70.76 -9.77 -43.17
CA PRO A 458 -71.49 -10.99 -42.79
C PRO A 458 -71.24 -11.35 -41.31
N PRO A 459 -72.26 -11.83 -40.57
CA PRO A 459 -72.15 -12.08 -39.12
C PRO A 459 -70.97 -12.99 -38.73
N GLY A 460 -70.67 -14.00 -39.55
CA GLY A 460 -69.52 -14.89 -39.34
C GLY A 460 -68.17 -14.18 -39.51
N ALA A 461 -68.06 -13.25 -40.46
CA ALA A 461 -66.83 -12.47 -40.68
C ALA A 461 -66.61 -11.44 -39.56
N VAL A 462 -67.69 -10.82 -39.06
CA VAL A 462 -67.65 -9.91 -37.90
C VAL A 462 -67.18 -10.66 -36.64
N ALA A 463 -67.69 -11.87 -36.40
CA ALA A 463 -67.31 -12.68 -35.24
C ALA A 463 -65.83 -13.09 -35.27
N SER A 464 -65.33 -13.59 -36.41
CA SER A 464 -63.92 -13.99 -36.55
C SER A 464 -62.96 -12.79 -36.46
N ALA A 465 -63.30 -11.65 -37.05
CA ALA A 465 -62.48 -10.45 -36.96
C ALA A 465 -62.46 -9.83 -35.55
N CYS A 466 -63.59 -9.89 -34.82
CA CYS A 466 -63.64 -9.45 -33.42
C CYS A 466 -62.86 -10.38 -32.50
N ALA A 467 -62.94 -11.70 -32.69
CA ALA A 467 -62.18 -12.67 -31.90
C ALA A 467 -60.66 -12.44 -32.08
N LEU A 468 -60.20 -12.29 -33.33
CA LEU A 468 -58.82 -11.96 -33.63
C LEU A 468 -58.36 -10.63 -33.02
N LEU A 469 -59.23 -9.61 -32.94
CA LEU A 469 -58.91 -8.31 -32.32
C LEU A 469 -59.03 -8.30 -30.79
N GLN A 470 -59.62 -9.33 -30.18
CA GLN A 470 -59.73 -9.50 -28.73
C GLN A 470 -58.63 -10.41 -28.16
N ASP A 471 -58.13 -11.34 -28.98
CA ASP A 471 -56.96 -12.19 -28.67
C ASP A 471 -55.62 -11.48 -28.95
N LEU A 472 -55.66 -10.31 -29.62
CA LEU A 472 -54.54 -9.39 -29.88
C LEU A 472 -54.46 -8.29 -28.82
#